data_AF-A0A520W0L9-F1
#
_entry.id   AF-A0A520W0L9-F1
#
_cell.length_a   1.000
_cell.length_b   1.000
_cell.length_c   1.000
_cell.angle_alpha   90.00
_cell.angle_beta   90.00
_cell.angle_gamma   90.00
#
_symmetry.space_group_name_H-M   'P 1'
#
loop_
_entity.id
_entity.type
_entity.pdbx_description
1 polymer ?
#
loop_
_entity_poly.entity_id
_entity_poly.type
_entity_poly.pdbx_seq_one_letter_code
_entity_poly.pdbx_strand_id
1 'polypeptide(L)'
;MLLVSGKEIKSSVSMPEAIDCVARGFSDFNDGLFHMPQRTIMDIEAATVLTMPCYRKDGKYFVIKVVTVFDQSSIKKDKMVDSSVIVFDSKNGNLLAKLDGDSITAIRTGAASGIATKYFSSPLSEVLAIFGTGVQALTQVEAVISCRPIKKVFVYSRNVKSAKRFSNYIHNLFSIDVMPGRVKDLKNADVICTATPSEDSLFKLGAIKRGVHINAIGSFKPSMKEIH
;
A
#
# COMPACT_ATOMS: atom_id res chain seq x y z
N MET A 1 -14.26 14.95 -19.84
CA MET A 1 -13.64 14.41 -18.60
C MET A 1 -13.52 12.89 -18.75
N LEU A 2 -12.32 12.34 -18.53
CA LEU A 2 -12.03 10.91 -18.58
C LEU A 2 -12.45 10.22 -17.27
N LEU A 3 -13.02 9.02 -17.36
CA LEU A 3 -13.24 8.15 -16.21
C LEU A 3 -12.28 6.96 -16.33
N VAL A 4 -11.43 6.75 -15.33
CA VAL A 4 -10.44 5.66 -15.35
C VAL A 4 -10.74 4.69 -14.21
N SER A 5 -11.12 3.47 -14.58
CA SER A 5 -11.44 2.39 -13.65
C SER A 5 -10.20 1.81 -12.97
N GLY A 6 -10.41 1.08 -11.88
CA GLY A 6 -9.32 0.38 -11.20
C GLY A 6 -8.62 -0.66 -12.08
N LYS A 7 -9.35 -1.28 -13.03
CA LYS A 7 -8.76 -2.22 -13.99
C LYS A 7 -7.81 -1.51 -14.95
N GLU A 8 -8.23 -0.37 -15.49
CA GLU A 8 -7.40 0.44 -16.38
C GLU A 8 -6.17 0.98 -15.66
N ILE A 9 -6.30 1.42 -14.41
CA ILE A 9 -5.15 1.87 -13.59
C ILE A 9 -4.12 0.76 -13.45
N LYS A 10 -4.56 -0.45 -13.06
CA LYS A 10 -3.67 -1.61 -12.87
C LYS A 10 -2.96 -2.06 -14.14
N SER A 11 -3.57 -1.85 -15.31
CA SER A 11 -2.94 -2.18 -16.60
C SER A 11 -2.11 -1.03 -17.18
N SER A 12 -2.21 0.18 -16.64
CA SER A 12 -1.56 1.37 -17.22
C SER A 12 -0.21 1.71 -16.58
N VAL A 13 0.04 1.24 -15.36
CA VAL A 13 1.28 1.53 -14.62
C VAL A 13 1.76 0.26 -13.94
N SER A 14 2.97 -0.18 -14.29
CA SER A 14 3.63 -1.30 -13.63
C SER A 14 4.16 -0.90 -12.25
N MET A 15 4.35 -1.86 -11.34
CA MET A 15 4.92 -1.57 -10.03
C MET A 15 6.32 -0.94 -10.08
N PRO A 16 7.27 -1.35 -10.95
CA PRO A 16 8.55 -0.66 -11.11
C PRO A 16 8.39 0.82 -11.51
N GLU A 17 7.50 1.13 -12.46
CA GLU A 17 7.22 2.52 -12.84
C GLU A 17 6.59 3.31 -11.70
N ALA A 18 5.70 2.68 -10.92
CA ALA A 18 5.10 3.30 -9.75
C ALA A 18 6.16 3.61 -8.67
N ILE A 19 7.09 2.68 -8.44
CA ILE A 19 8.24 2.88 -7.53
C ILE A 19 9.07 4.09 -7.98
N ASP A 20 9.42 4.17 -9.26
CA ASP A 20 10.21 5.30 -9.78
C ASP A 20 9.43 6.63 -9.72
N CYS A 21 8.12 6.62 -9.96
CA CYS A 21 7.27 7.80 -9.82
C CYS A 21 7.18 8.27 -8.36
N VAL A 22 6.96 7.36 -7.41
CA VAL A 22 6.89 7.71 -5.99
C VAL A 22 8.28 8.15 -5.48
N ALA A 23 9.38 7.58 -5.98
CA ALA A 23 10.74 8.00 -5.61
C ALA A 23 11.01 9.44 -6.03
N ARG A 24 10.64 9.80 -7.27
CA ARG A 24 10.66 11.19 -7.74
C ARG A 24 9.76 12.08 -6.89
N GLY A 25 8.57 11.60 -6.51
CA GLY A 25 7.68 12.33 -5.61
C GLY A 25 8.31 12.65 -4.25
N PHE A 26 9.04 11.71 -3.64
CA PHE A 26 9.77 11.99 -2.40
C PHE A 26 10.93 13.00 -2.62
N SER A 27 11.64 12.91 -3.74
CA SER A 27 12.68 13.90 -4.09
C SER A 27 12.09 15.29 -4.28
N ASP A 28 11.07 15.41 -5.13
CA ASP A 28 10.36 16.68 -5.38
C ASP A 28 9.79 17.29 -4.09
N PHE A 29 9.35 16.45 -3.13
CA PHE A 29 8.89 16.91 -1.82
C PHE A 29 10.03 17.48 -0.98
N ASN A 30 11.18 16.79 -0.93
CA ASN A 30 12.38 17.29 -0.28
C ASN A 30 12.85 18.62 -0.89
N ASP A 31 12.71 18.76 -2.21
CA ASP A 31 13.13 19.95 -2.96
C ASP A 31 12.10 21.11 -2.87
N GLY A 32 11.05 20.96 -2.06
CA GLY A 32 10.04 22.00 -1.84
C GLY A 32 9.13 22.26 -3.05
N LEU A 33 9.04 21.32 -3.99
CA LEU A 33 8.26 21.48 -5.22
C LEU A 33 6.77 21.15 -5.03
N PHE A 34 6.35 20.65 -3.87
CA PHE A 34 4.96 20.35 -3.60
C PHE A 34 4.27 21.41 -2.75
N HIS A 35 3.15 21.92 -3.27
CA HIS A 35 2.11 22.57 -2.49
C HIS A 35 1.12 21.50 -2.03
N MET A 36 1.32 21.00 -0.82
CA MET A 36 0.54 19.91 -0.24
C MET A 36 0.12 20.29 1.18
N PRO A 37 -1.04 20.94 1.37
CA PRO A 37 -1.52 21.27 2.71
C PRO A 37 -1.84 19.99 3.48
N GLN A 38 -1.97 20.13 4.80
CA GLN A 38 -2.41 19.02 5.63
C GLN A 38 -3.78 18.53 5.16
N ARG A 39 -3.97 17.20 5.16
CA ARG A 39 -5.26 16.59 4.82
C ARG A 39 -6.36 17.17 5.71
N THR A 40 -7.49 17.53 5.10
CA THR A 40 -8.67 17.92 5.87
C THR A 40 -9.45 16.67 6.26
N ILE A 41 -9.86 16.62 7.52
CA ILE A 41 -10.66 15.54 8.10
C ILE A 41 -12.03 16.13 8.42
N MET A 42 -13.08 15.45 7.95
CA MET A 42 -14.46 15.80 8.26
C MET A 42 -15.17 14.54 8.71
N ASP A 43 -15.53 14.50 9.99
CA ASP A 43 -16.33 13.42 10.54
C ASP A 43 -17.81 13.68 10.25
N ILE A 44 -18.49 12.65 9.77
CA ILE A 44 -19.94 12.55 9.67
C ILE A 44 -20.40 11.38 10.54
N GLU A 45 -21.70 11.28 10.83
CA GLU A 45 -22.24 10.32 11.83
C GLU A 45 -21.61 8.92 11.80
N ALA A 46 -21.50 8.34 10.60
CA ALA A 46 -21.08 6.96 10.39
C ALA A 46 -19.73 6.82 9.65
N ALA A 47 -19.02 7.92 9.40
CA ALA A 47 -17.81 7.89 8.58
C ALA A 47 -16.88 9.07 8.81
N THR A 48 -15.60 8.86 8.50
CA THR A 48 -14.63 9.93 8.32
C THR A 48 -14.40 10.17 6.82
N VAL A 49 -14.50 11.43 6.40
CA VAL A 49 -14.14 11.87 5.05
C VAL A 49 -12.79 12.58 5.11
N LEU A 50 -11.86 12.19 4.24
CA LEU A 50 -10.57 12.85 4.10
C LEU A 50 -10.41 13.42 2.70
N THR A 51 -9.93 14.67 2.63
CA THR A 51 -9.51 15.30 1.39
C THR A 51 -8.01 15.58 1.41
N MET A 52 -7.34 15.23 0.32
CA MET A 52 -5.89 15.33 0.19
C MET A 52 -5.57 16.04 -1.14
N PRO A 53 -5.61 17.39 -1.18
CA PRO A 53 -5.20 18.15 -2.35
C PRO A 53 -3.66 18.16 -2.46
N CYS A 54 -3.16 18.16 -3.69
CA CYS A 54 -1.73 18.25 -3.97
C CYS A 54 -1.49 18.90 -5.33
N TYR A 55 -0.57 19.85 -5.37
CA TYR A 55 -0.06 20.46 -6.60
C TYR A 55 1.47 20.43 -6.58
N ARG A 56 2.08 19.92 -7.66
CA ARG A 56 3.51 20.05 -7.89
C ARG A 56 3.76 21.33 -8.68
N LYS A 57 4.62 22.21 -8.19
CA LYS A 57 5.08 23.41 -8.92
C LYS A 57 5.53 23.04 -10.33
N ASP A 58 5.07 23.81 -11.31
CA ASP A 58 5.28 23.61 -12.75
C ASP A 58 4.75 22.25 -13.29
N GLY A 59 4.04 21.48 -12.47
CA GLY A 59 3.38 20.25 -12.85
C GLY A 59 2.16 20.52 -13.71
N LYS A 60 1.87 19.61 -14.65
CA LYS A 60 0.73 19.75 -15.57
C LYS A 60 -0.62 19.72 -14.84
N TYR A 61 -0.68 19.05 -13.69
CA TYR A 61 -1.93 18.77 -12.99
C TYR A 61 -1.84 19.18 -11.52
N PHE A 62 -2.98 19.57 -10.96
CA PHE A 62 -3.23 19.43 -9.52
C PHE A 62 -4.29 18.36 -9.31
N VAL A 63 -4.24 17.69 -8.16
CA VAL A 63 -5.12 16.57 -7.84
C VAL A 63 -5.74 16.74 -6.47
N ILE A 64 -6.92 16.19 -6.31
CA ILE A 64 -7.56 16.04 -4.99
C ILE A 64 -7.98 14.59 -4.86
N LYS A 65 -7.44 13.91 -3.84
CA LYS A 65 -8.00 12.61 -3.43
C LYS A 65 -9.06 12.83 -2.38
N VAL A 66 -10.24 12.27 -2.61
CA VAL A 66 -11.30 12.17 -1.62
C VAL A 66 -11.43 10.71 -1.22
N VAL A 67 -11.42 10.43 0.08
CA VAL A 67 -11.61 9.07 0.63
C VAL A 67 -12.62 9.11 1.75
N THR A 68 -13.49 8.11 1.81
CA THR A 68 -14.43 7.88 2.89
C THR A 68 -14.05 6.60 3.63
N VAL A 69 -14.19 6.62 4.95
CA VAL A 69 -13.98 5.48 5.83
C VAL A 69 -15.21 5.34 6.72
N PHE A 70 -16.10 4.43 6.36
CA PHE A 70 -17.35 4.19 7.10
C PHE A 70 -17.16 3.15 8.21
N ASP A 71 -18.02 3.16 9.22
CA ASP A 71 -18.06 2.09 10.20
C ASP A 71 -18.71 0.84 9.61
N GLN A 72 -18.13 -0.34 9.82
CA GLN A 72 -18.62 -1.58 9.21
C GLN A 72 -20.06 -1.92 9.63
N SER A 73 -20.47 -1.55 10.84
CA SER A 73 -21.84 -1.73 11.34
C SER A 73 -22.87 -0.80 10.70
N SER A 74 -22.41 0.28 10.06
CA SER A 74 -23.26 1.38 9.58
C SER A 74 -23.59 1.31 8.08
N ILE A 75 -22.95 0.40 7.34
CA ILE A 75 -23.08 0.31 5.88
C ILE A 75 -23.63 -1.03 5.42
N LYS A 76 -24.52 -1.01 4.42
CA LYS A 76 -24.93 -2.19 3.64
C LYS A 76 -23.97 -2.49 2.47
N LYS A 77 -22.84 -1.79 2.38
CA LYS A 77 -21.84 -1.97 1.32
C LYS A 77 -20.79 -2.98 1.75
N ASP A 78 -20.26 -3.71 0.78
CA ASP A 78 -19.21 -4.70 1.00
C ASP A 78 -17.86 -4.09 1.42
N LYS A 79 -17.72 -2.76 1.34
CA LYS A 79 -16.44 -2.08 1.51
C LYS A 79 -16.53 -0.86 2.43
N MET A 80 -15.66 -0.87 3.44
CA MET A 80 -15.49 0.18 4.46
C MET A 80 -14.84 1.46 3.93
N VAL A 81 -13.97 1.34 2.92
CA VAL A 81 -13.17 2.44 2.37
C VAL A 81 -13.46 2.59 0.89
N ASP A 82 -13.79 3.81 0.45
CA ASP A 82 -14.00 4.15 -0.96
C ASP A 82 -13.25 5.45 -1.25
N SER A 83 -12.64 5.57 -2.43
CA SER A 83 -11.89 6.77 -2.79
C SER A 83 -11.87 7.08 -4.27
N SER A 84 -11.69 8.37 -4.57
CA SER A 84 -11.56 8.89 -5.92
C SER A 84 -10.42 9.90 -5.98
N VAL A 85 -9.65 9.88 -7.06
CA VAL A 85 -8.66 10.92 -7.37
C VAL A 85 -9.21 11.77 -8.50
N ILE A 86 -9.36 13.06 -8.25
CA ILE A 86 -9.87 14.03 -9.22
C ILE A 86 -8.67 14.81 -9.75
N VAL A 87 -8.54 14.89 -11.07
CA VAL A 87 -7.40 15.49 -11.76
C VAL A 87 -7.84 16.72 -12.53
N PHE A 88 -7.18 17.83 -12.29
CA PHE A 88 -7.43 19.10 -12.96
C PHE A 88 -6.20 19.56 -13.74
N ASP A 89 -6.43 20.27 -14.84
CA ASP A 89 -5.39 21.01 -15.55
C ASP A 89 -4.95 22.22 -14.71
N SER A 90 -3.65 22.31 -14.42
CA SER A 90 -3.11 23.39 -13.59
C SER A 90 -3.10 24.77 -14.23
N LYS A 91 -3.21 24.86 -15.56
CA LYS A 91 -3.13 26.13 -16.30
C LYS A 91 -4.49 26.78 -16.47
N ASN A 92 -5.54 25.98 -16.70
CA ASN A 92 -6.88 26.49 -16.99
C ASN A 92 -7.96 26.03 -16.00
N GLY A 93 -7.63 25.16 -15.04
CA GLY A 93 -8.57 24.68 -14.02
C GLY A 93 -9.59 23.65 -14.50
N ASN A 94 -9.51 23.19 -15.75
CA ASN A 94 -10.46 22.24 -16.30
C ASN A 94 -10.37 20.88 -15.60
N LEU A 95 -11.52 20.30 -15.28
CA LEU A 95 -11.63 18.95 -14.77
C LEU A 95 -11.31 17.94 -15.90
N LEU A 96 -10.17 17.26 -15.78
CA LEU A 96 -9.67 16.36 -16.80
C LEU A 96 -10.13 14.92 -16.58
N ALA A 97 -9.99 14.41 -15.35
CA ALA A 97 -10.27 13.01 -15.08
C ALA A 97 -10.75 12.73 -13.65
N LYS A 98 -11.52 11.65 -13.50
CA LYS A 98 -11.77 10.97 -12.23
C LYS A 98 -11.18 9.56 -12.32
N LEU A 99 -10.28 9.25 -11.40
CA LEU A 99 -9.60 7.96 -11.30
C LEU A 99 -10.14 7.18 -10.10
N ASP A 100 -10.20 5.85 -10.22
CA ASP A 100 -10.42 4.93 -9.12
C ASP A 100 -9.34 5.13 -8.03
N GLY A 101 -9.72 5.76 -6.92
CA GLY A 101 -8.77 6.14 -5.88
C GLY A 101 -8.24 4.95 -5.10
N ASP A 102 -8.98 3.85 -5.08
CA ASP A 102 -8.63 2.65 -4.33
C ASP A 102 -7.45 1.92 -4.97
N SER A 103 -7.48 1.78 -6.30
CA SER A 103 -6.37 1.20 -7.06
C SER A 103 -5.15 2.11 -7.06
N ILE A 104 -5.33 3.44 -7.18
CA ILE A 104 -4.23 4.41 -7.01
C ILE A 104 -3.62 4.30 -5.60
N THR A 105 -4.47 4.20 -4.58
CA THR A 105 -4.00 4.06 -3.19
C THR A 105 -3.25 2.76 -2.98
N ALA A 106 -3.69 1.65 -3.57
CA ALA A 106 -2.99 0.36 -3.48
C ALA A 106 -1.61 0.41 -4.13
N ILE A 107 -1.51 0.88 -5.38
CA ILE A 107 -0.25 0.90 -6.13
C ILE A 107 0.77 1.85 -5.49
N ARG A 108 0.36 3.08 -5.12
CA ARG A 108 1.28 4.06 -4.51
C ARG A 108 1.75 3.64 -3.12
N THR A 109 0.93 2.90 -2.37
CA THR A 109 1.31 2.42 -1.03
C THR A 109 2.29 1.24 -1.15
N GLY A 110 2.07 0.33 -2.10
CA GLY A 110 3.06 -0.67 -2.50
C GLY A 110 4.38 -0.02 -2.91
N ALA A 111 4.33 0.91 -3.85
CA ALA A 111 5.50 1.62 -4.38
C ALA A 111 6.32 2.34 -3.29
N ALA A 112 5.66 3.01 -2.34
CA ALA A 112 6.35 3.63 -1.20
C ALA A 112 7.16 2.60 -0.39
N SER A 113 6.58 1.44 -0.08
CA SER A 113 7.29 0.33 0.56
C SER A 113 8.37 -0.28 -0.33
N GLY A 114 8.18 -0.29 -1.66
CA GLY A 114 9.18 -0.72 -2.63
C GLY A 114 10.44 0.14 -2.54
N ILE A 115 10.28 1.47 -2.49
CA ILE A 115 11.41 2.41 -2.31
C ILE A 115 12.10 2.16 -0.97
N ALA A 116 11.33 2.07 0.13
CA ALA A 116 11.88 1.78 1.45
C ALA A 116 12.68 0.46 1.44
N THR A 117 12.12 -0.58 0.83
CA THR A 117 12.80 -1.87 0.64
C THR A 117 14.07 -1.72 -0.17
N LYS A 118 14.02 -0.97 -1.29
CA LYS A 118 15.17 -0.75 -2.19
C LYS A 118 16.35 -0.11 -1.47
N TYR A 119 16.12 0.80 -0.52
CA TYR A 119 17.19 1.49 0.20
C TYR A 119 17.58 0.83 1.52
N PHE A 120 16.66 0.17 2.22
CA PHE A 120 16.88 -0.27 3.60
C PHE A 120 16.96 -1.78 3.81
N SER A 121 16.61 -2.61 2.82
CA SER A 121 16.83 -4.05 2.89
C SER A 121 18.12 -4.47 2.17
N SER A 122 18.64 -5.65 2.53
CA SER A 122 19.77 -6.25 1.82
C SER A 122 19.45 -6.42 0.33
N PRO A 123 20.37 -6.10 -0.61
CA PRO A 123 20.15 -6.37 -2.03
C PRO A 123 20.01 -7.88 -2.32
N LEU A 124 20.46 -8.74 -1.41
CA LEU A 124 20.35 -10.19 -1.47
C LEU A 124 19.16 -10.75 -0.68
N SER A 125 18.15 -9.93 -0.34
CA SER A 125 16.95 -10.42 0.33
C SER A 125 16.19 -11.42 -0.56
N GLU A 126 15.96 -12.64 -0.06
CA GLU A 126 15.31 -13.73 -0.80
C GLU A 126 14.00 -14.21 -0.15
N VAL A 127 13.76 -13.87 1.11
CA VAL A 127 12.58 -14.33 1.87
C VAL A 127 11.73 -13.15 2.35
N LEU A 128 10.48 -13.10 1.90
CA LEU A 128 9.47 -12.14 2.35
C LEU A 128 8.47 -12.82 3.31
N ALA A 129 8.15 -12.16 4.41
CA ALA A 129 6.97 -12.47 5.21
C ALA A 129 5.91 -11.37 5.03
N ILE A 130 4.68 -11.73 4.70
CA ILE A 130 3.56 -10.80 4.54
C ILE A 130 2.46 -11.14 5.55
N PHE A 131 2.13 -10.19 6.40
CA PHE A 131 0.98 -10.26 7.30
C PHE A 131 -0.22 -9.56 6.69
N GLY A 132 -1.30 -10.30 6.51
CA GLY A 132 -2.50 -9.86 5.83
C GLY A 132 -2.67 -10.51 4.46
N THR A 133 -3.92 -10.54 3.99
CA THR A 133 -4.32 -11.16 2.71
C THR A 133 -5.28 -10.25 1.94
N GLY A 134 -5.20 -8.94 2.21
CA GLY A 134 -6.06 -7.91 1.61
C GLY A 134 -5.42 -7.24 0.39
N VAL A 135 -6.07 -6.19 -0.11
CA VAL A 135 -5.63 -5.43 -1.28
C VAL A 135 -4.20 -4.88 -1.10
N GLN A 136 -3.88 -4.33 0.06
CA GLN A 136 -2.55 -3.80 0.33
C GLN A 136 -1.49 -4.92 0.39
N ALA A 137 -1.82 -6.09 0.94
CA ALA A 137 -0.87 -7.20 0.99
C ALA A 137 -0.38 -7.60 -0.40
N LEU A 138 -1.26 -7.58 -1.41
CA LEU A 138 -0.90 -7.89 -2.80
C LEU A 138 0.14 -6.90 -3.35
N THR A 139 -0.11 -5.59 -3.23
CA THR A 139 0.81 -4.57 -3.77
C THR A 139 2.10 -4.49 -2.96
N GLN A 140 2.10 -4.86 -1.68
CA GLN A 140 3.31 -5.02 -0.89
C GLN A 140 4.17 -6.18 -1.42
N VAL A 141 3.58 -7.34 -1.74
CA VAL A 141 4.35 -8.44 -2.37
C VAL A 141 4.92 -7.98 -3.70
N GLU A 142 4.08 -7.42 -4.57
CA GLU A 142 4.49 -6.94 -5.91
C GLU A 142 5.65 -5.91 -5.84
N ALA A 143 5.60 -4.98 -4.88
CA ALA A 143 6.65 -3.99 -4.71
C ALA A 143 7.98 -4.58 -4.24
N VAL A 144 7.94 -5.52 -3.28
CA VAL A 144 9.16 -6.15 -2.76
C VAL A 144 9.82 -7.03 -3.82
N ILE A 145 9.05 -7.84 -4.55
CA ILE A 145 9.58 -8.71 -5.62
C ILE A 145 10.13 -7.88 -6.80
N SER A 146 9.60 -6.66 -7.01
CA SER A 146 10.13 -5.73 -8.01
C SER A 146 11.49 -5.13 -7.60
N CYS A 147 11.84 -5.17 -6.31
CA CYS A 147 13.05 -4.56 -5.77
C CYS A 147 14.14 -5.57 -5.37
N ARG A 148 13.78 -6.83 -5.13
CA ARG A 148 14.64 -7.86 -4.53
C ARG A 148 14.43 -9.23 -5.17
N PRO A 149 15.47 -10.09 -5.19
CA PRO A 149 15.39 -11.43 -5.76
C PRO A 149 14.65 -12.40 -4.82
N ILE A 150 13.41 -12.06 -4.44
CA ILE A 150 12.58 -12.87 -3.56
C ILE A 150 12.28 -14.21 -4.21
N LYS A 151 12.67 -15.28 -3.53
CA LYS A 151 12.44 -16.68 -3.92
C LYS A 151 11.30 -17.31 -3.14
N LYS A 152 11.04 -16.82 -1.92
CA LYS A 152 10.05 -17.41 -1.00
C LYS A 152 9.21 -16.35 -0.30
N VAL A 153 7.92 -16.59 -0.20
CA VAL A 153 6.96 -15.74 0.51
C VAL A 153 6.19 -16.55 1.55
N PHE A 154 6.25 -16.12 2.81
CA PHE A 154 5.42 -16.64 3.90
C PHE A 154 4.22 -15.73 4.14
N VAL A 155 3.01 -16.29 4.03
CA VAL A 155 1.75 -15.54 4.23
C VAL A 155 1.17 -15.81 5.61
N TYR A 156 0.96 -14.76 6.38
CA TYR A 156 0.39 -14.80 7.73
C TYR A 156 -1.02 -14.21 7.74
N SER A 157 -1.98 -14.98 8.25
CA SER A 157 -3.36 -14.55 8.44
C SER A 157 -3.97 -15.29 9.63
N ARG A 158 -4.88 -14.63 10.36
CA ARG A 158 -5.69 -15.29 11.41
C ARG A 158 -6.49 -16.46 10.86
N ASN A 159 -6.85 -16.41 9.56
CA ASN A 159 -7.59 -17.45 8.89
C ASN A 159 -6.68 -18.23 7.93
N VAL A 160 -6.43 -19.50 8.25
CA VAL A 160 -5.58 -20.41 7.45
C VAL A 160 -6.10 -20.59 6.02
N LYS A 161 -7.42 -20.63 5.81
CA LYS A 161 -8.01 -20.74 4.46
C LYS A 161 -7.69 -19.49 3.63
N SER A 162 -7.75 -18.30 4.24
CA SER A 162 -7.37 -17.05 3.58
C SER A 162 -5.88 -17.00 3.24
N ALA A 163 -5.00 -17.43 4.16
CA ALA A 163 -3.56 -17.53 3.88
C ALA A 163 -3.26 -18.47 2.71
N LYS A 164 -3.89 -19.65 2.67
CA LYS A 164 -3.74 -20.62 1.57
C LYS A 164 -4.22 -20.05 0.24
N ARG A 165 -5.42 -19.46 0.21
CA ARG A 165 -5.98 -18.84 -1.01
C ARG A 165 -5.09 -17.72 -1.53
N PHE A 166 -4.63 -16.85 -0.65
CA PHE A 166 -3.72 -15.76 -1.02
C PHE A 166 -2.37 -16.29 -1.49
N SER A 167 -1.83 -17.33 -0.85
CA SER A 167 -0.58 -17.97 -1.28
C SER A 167 -0.68 -18.50 -2.72
N ASN A 168 -1.74 -19.26 -3.02
CA ASN A 168 -1.98 -19.79 -4.37
C ASN A 168 -2.16 -18.65 -5.39
N TYR A 169 -2.85 -17.57 -5.00
CA TYR A 169 -3.05 -16.42 -5.86
C TYR A 169 -1.74 -15.72 -6.23
N ILE A 170 -0.86 -15.46 -5.25
CA ILE A 170 0.46 -14.86 -5.49
C ILE A 170 1.35 -15.80 -6.31
N HIS A 171 1.35 -17.10 -6.01
CA HIS A 171 2.09 -18.09 -6.78
C HIS A 171 1.69 -18.07 -8.27
N ASN A 172 0.38 -18.06 -8.55
CA ASN A 172 -0.11 -18.04 -9.93
C ASN A 172 0.21 -16.74 -10.67
N LEU A 173 0.28 -15.60 -9.97
CA LEU A 173 0.58 -14.31 -10.59
C LEU A 173 2.07 -14.10 -10.88
N PHE A 174 2.94 -14.54 -9.97
CA PHE A 174 4.36 -14.17 -10.00
C PHE A 174 5.31 -15.36 -10.13
N SER A 175 4.79 -16.59 -10.10
CA SER A 175 5.58 -17.83 -10.16
C SER A 175 6.65 -17.95 -9.07
N ILE A 176 6.35 -17.47 -7.86
CA ILE A 176 7.21 -17.51 -6.67
C ILE A 176 6.77 -18.65 -5.72
N ASP A 177 7.68 -19.23 -4.92
CA ASP A 177 7.30 -20.18 -3.87
C ASP A 177 6.57 -19.46 -2.72
N VAL A 178 5.26 -19.68 -2.58
CA VAL A 178 4.42 -18.99 -1.60
C VAL A 178 3.65 -19.99 -0.77
N MET A 179 3.70 -19.84 0.56
CA MET A 179 3.00 -20.73 1.48
C MET A 179 2.52 -20.02 2.75
N PRO A 180 1.52 -20.57 3.46
CA PRO A 180 1.18 -20.09 4.79
C PRO A 180 2.36 -20.19 5.75
N GLY A 181 2.70 -19.09 6.42
CA GLY A 181 3.78 -19.01 7.39
C GLY A 181 3.38 -19.47 8.79
N ARG A 182 4.35 -19.97 9.55
CA ARG A 182 4.28 -20.19 11.00
C ARG A 182 5.25 -19.25 11.69
N VAL A 183 5.04 -19.00 12.99
CA VAL A 183 5.89 -18.07 13.76
C VAL A 183 7.38 -18.43 13.66
N LYS A 184 7.72 -19.72 13.66
CA LYS A 184 9.10 -20.21 13.52
C LYS A 184 9.77 -19.84 12.19
N ASP A 185 9.00 -19.47 11.16
CA ASP A 185 9.52 -19.15 9.84
C ASP A 185 9.97 -17.68 9.75
N LEU A 186 9.53 -16.82 10.70
CA LEU A 186 9.92 -15.40 10.77
C LEU A 186 11.42 -15.20 10.95
N LYS A 187 12.11 -16.16 11.58
CA LYS A 187 13.57 -16.13 11.72
C LYS A 187 14.30 -16.22 10.38
N ASN A 188 13.61 -16.62 9.30
CA ASN A 188 14.18 -16.70 7.96
C ASN A 188 13.92 -15.43 7.14
N ALA A 189 12.90 -14.63 7.49
CA ALA A 189 12.47 -13.47 6.70
C ALA A 189 13.57 -12.40 6.61
N ASP A 190 13.88 -11.96 5.40
CA ASP A 190 14.73 -10.79 5.12
C ASP A 190 13.94 -9.49 5.12
N VAL A 191 12.69 -9.58 4.64
CA VAL A 191 11.73 -8.47 4.61
C VAL A 191 10.44 -8.92 5.25
N ILE A 192 9.84 -8.07 6.08
CA ILE A 192 8.50 -8.26 6.66
C ILE A 192 7.62 -7.10 6.21
N CYS A 193 6.44 -7.40 5.67
CA CYS A 193 5.41 -6.40 5.42
C CYS A 193 4.21 -6.69 6.33
N THR A 194 3.70 -5.66 7.01
CA THR A 194 2.48 -5.76 7.84
C THR A 194 1.37 -4.89 7.24
N ALA A 195 0.27 -5.52 6.85
CA ALA A 195 -0.84 -4.91 6.12
C ALA A 195 -2.19 -5.31 6.73
N THR A 196 -2.31 -5.20 8.05
CA THR A 196 -3.45 -5.62 8.84
C THR A 196 -4.03 -4.47 9.67
N PRO A 197 -5.33 -4.49 10.00
CA PRO A 197 -5.92 -3.53 10.93
C PRO A 197 -5.73 -3.99 12.39
N SER A 198 -4.59 -4.61 12.73
CA SER A 198 -4.37 -5.14 14.08
C SER A 198 -4.25 -4.02 15.10
N GLU A 199 -4.75 -4.26 16.31
CA GLU A 199 -4.52 -3.42 17.49
C GLU A 199 -3.47 -4.07 18.44
N ASP A 200 -3.05 -5.29 18.13
CA ASP A 200 -2.04 -6.05 18.87
C ASP A 200 -0.81 -6.36 18.01
N SER A 201 0.35 -6.55 18.66
CA SER A 201 1.58 -7.02 18.01
C SER A 201 1.35 -8.28 17.20
N LEU A 202 1.76 -8.28 15.93
CA LEU A 202 1.62 -9.44 15.04
C LEU A 202 2.65 -10.53 15.34
N PHE A 203 3.78 -10.17 15.92
CA PHE A 203 4.86 -11.07 16.31
C PHE A 203 5.67 -10.48 17.46
N LYS A 204 6.49 -11.33 18.10
CA LYS A 204 7.47 -10.92 19.12
C LYS A 204 8.79 -10.57 18.44
N LEU A 205 9.51 -9.55 18.92
CA LEU A 205 10.84 -9.18 18.38
C LEU A 205 11.84 -10.34 18.43
N GLY A 206 11.75 -11.24 19.42
CA GLY A 206 12.60 -12.45 19.48
C GLY A 206 12.32 -13.50 18.40
N ALA A 207 11.24 -13.35 17.63
CA ALA A 207 10.88 -14.28 16.55
C ALA A 207 11.53 -13.93 15.19
N ILE A 208 12.09 -12.73 15.06
CA ILE A 208 12.69 -12.21 13.83
C ILE A 208 14.22 -12.22 13.92
N LYS A 209 14.89 -12.27 12.77
CA LYS A 209 16.35 -12.19 12.72
C LYS A 209 16.85 -10.74 12.76
N ARG A 210 18.08 -10.55 13.23
CA ARG A 210 18.78 -9.26 13.15
C ARG A 210 18.97 -8.87 11.69
N GLY A 211 18.79 -7.57 11.38
CA GLY A 211 18.96 -7.04 10.03
C GLY A 211 17.75 -7.23 9.11
N VAL A 212 16.62 -7.72 9.62
CA VAL A 212 15.36 -7.75 8.87
C VAL A 212 14.87 -6.32 8.59
N HIS A 213 14.39 -6.08 7.37
CA HIS A 213 13.72 -4.84 7.01
C HIS A 213 12.21 -5.00 7.21
N ILE A 214 11.54 -3.99 7.77
CA ILE A 214 10.09 -4.05 8.05
C ILE A 214 9.36 -2.87 7.41
N ASN A 215 8.37 -3.18 6.58
CA ASN A 215 7.38 -2.23 6.07
C ASN A 215 6.09 -2.35 6.88
N ALA A 216 5.83 -1.38 7.77
CA ALA A 216 4.62 -1.34 8.58
C ALA A 216 3.59 -0.37 7.97
N ILE A 217 2.52 -0.89 7.36
CA ILE A 217 1.59 -0.07 6.57
C ILE A 217 0.13 -0.10 7.06
N GLY A 218 -0.23 -1.04 7.93
CA GLY A 218 -1.62 -1.28 8.33
C GLY A 218 -2.16 -0.28 9.37
N SER A 219 -1.28 0.29 10.19
CA SER A 219 -1.67 1.19 11.29
C SER A 219 -1.92 2.62 10.81
N PHE A 220 -3.19 3.03 10.72
CA PHE A 220 -3.58 4.39 10.32
C PHE A 220 -4.42 5.16 11.36
N LYS A 221 -4.90 4.48 12.42
CA LYS A 221 -5.56 5.08 13.58
C LYS A 221 -4.64 4.99 14.81
N PRO A 222 -4.75 5.90 15.79
CA PRO A 222 -3.94 5.83 17.02
C PRO A 222 -4.07 4.52 17.80
N SER A 223 -5.22 3.83 17.73
CA SER A 223 -5.43 2.52 18.39
C SER A 223 -4.77 1.35 17.66
N MET A 224 -4.43 1.50 16.37
CA MET A 224 -3.87 0.42 15.58
C MET A 224 -2.39 0.26 15.85
N LYS A 225 -1.97 -0.99 16.03
CA LYS A 225 -0.60 -1.36 16.34
C LYS A 225 -0.31 -2.74 15.75
N GLU A 226 0.73 -2.81 14.93
CA GLU A 226 1.19 -4.07 14.34
C GLU A 226 2.50 -4.57 14.94
N ILE A 227 3.27 -3.68 15.58
CA ILE A 227 4.63 -3.94 16.10
C ILE A 227 4.80 -3.20 17.44
N HIS A 228 5.44 -3.86 18.42
CA HIS A 228 5.87 -3.26 19.70
C HIS A 228 7.34 -2.88 19.70
#